data_AF-A0A317LKP0-F1
#
_entry.id   AF-A0A317LKP0-F1
#
_cell.length_a   1.000
_cell.length_b   1.000
_cell.length_c   1.000
_cell.angle_alpha   90.00
_cell.angle_beta   90.00
_cell.angle_gamma   90.00
#
_symmetry.space_group_name_H-M   'P 1'
#
loop_
_entity.id
_entity.type
_entity.pdbx_description
1 polymer ?
#
loop_
_entity_poly.entity_id
_entity_poly.type
_entity_poly.pdbx_seq_one_letter_code
_entity_poly.pdbx_strand_id
1 'polypeptide(L)'
;MTPLSFALWGLFGAAAVEGLQLNQGIRKYRHWPWKSSKEPDFGPWCVSAFIRLSIGGGLATAAGLADQVSGPFGALAIGVASPYIIEQLQRSAQQSHAAQEIAQKYDDSIRDLSPGEEEDRAQ
;
A
#
# COMPACT_ATOMS: atom_id res chain seq x y z
N MET A 1 -11.08 -2.46 -22.61
CA MET A 1 -10.36 -3.68 -22.17
C MET A 1 -11.19 -4.36 -21.10
N THR A 2 -11.10 -5.68 -20.94
CA THR A 2 -11.83 -6.36 -19.86
C THR A 2 -11.10 -6.17 -18.53
N PRO A 3 -11.80 -6.27 -17.38
CA PRO A 3 -11.18 -6.22 -16.05
C PRO A 3 -10.07 -7.26 -15.89
N LEU A 4 -10.27 -8.45 -16.45
CA LEU A 4 -9.26 -9.51 -16.48
C LEU A 4 -7.99 -9.09 -17.23
N SER A 5 -8.12 -8.39 -18.36
CA SER A 5 -6.95 -7.87 -19.08
C SER A 5 -6.17 -6.87 -18.22
N PHE A 6 -6.85 -5.95 -17.53
CA PHE A 6 -6.18 -5.03 -16.61
C PHE A 6 -5.50 -5.77 -15.45
N ALA A 7 -6.16 -6.77 -14.87
CA ALA A 7 -5.58 -7.62 -13.82
C ALA A 7 -4.30 -8.31 -14.29
N LEU A 8 -4.30 -8.91 -15.48
CA LEU A 8 -3.14 -9.62 -16.03
C LEU A 8 -1.96 -8.67 -16.31
N TRP A 9 -2.22 -7.48 -16.85
CA TRP A 9 -1.18 -6.47 -17.06
C TRP A 9 -0.62 -5.93 -15.73
N GLY A 10 -1.48 -5.72 -14.73
CA GLY A 10 -1.06 -5.36 -13.38
C GLY A 10 -0.24 -6.44 -12.69
N LEU A 11 -0.67 -7.70 -12.78
CA LEU A 11 0.08 -8.87 -12.30
C LEU A 11 1.45 -8.96 -12.96
N PHE A 12 1.50 -8.77 -14.27
CA PHE A 12 2.76 -8.79 -15.02
C PHE A 12 3.71 -7.67 -14.58
N GLY A 13 3.20 -6.44 -14.40
CA GLY A 13 3.98 -5.32 -13.87
C GLY A 13 4.55 -5.60 -12.48
N ALA A 14 3.73 -6.14 -11.58
CA ALA A 14 4.18 -6.52 -10.23
C ALA A 14 5.20 -7.67 -10.25
N ALA A 15 4.99 -8.67 -11.13
CA ALA A 15 5.92 -9.78 -11.31
C ALA A 15 7.29 -9.30 -11.82
N ALA A 16 7.33 -8.32 -12.72
CA ALA A 16 8.58 -7.75 -13.22
C ALA A 16 9.41 -7.11 -12.10
N VAL A 17 8.77 -6.37 -11.19
CA VAL A 17 9.44 -5.76 -10.03
C VAL A 17 9.99 -6.82 -9.08
N GLU A 18 9.20 -7.84 -8.76
CA GLU A 18 9.63 -8.94 -7.88
C GLU A 18 10.76 -9.75 -8.52
N GLY A 19 10.70 -9.99 -9.84
CA GLY A 19 11.75 -10.65 -10.60
C GLY A 19 13.06 -9.87 -10.59
N LEU A 20 13.02 -8.54 -10.64
CA LEU A 20 14.21 -7.69 -10.50
C LEU A 20 14.81 -7.80 -9.09
N GLN A 21 14.00 -7.78 -8.04
CA GLN A 21 14.47 -7.94 -6.66
C GLN A 21 15.12 -9.32 -6.45
N LEU A 22 14.49 -10.38 -6.95
CA LEU A 22 15.02 -11.73 -6.90
C LEU A 22 16.35 -11.84 -7.66
N ASN A 23 16.42 -11.29 -8.86
CA ASN A 23 17.63 -11.30 -9.67
C ASN A 23 18.79 -10.54 -8.99
N GLN A 24 18.50 -9.39 -8.37
CA GLN A 24 19.50 -8.66 -7.58
C GLN A 24 20.01 -9.48 -6.40
N GLY A 25 19.11 -10.18 -5.68
CA GLY A 25 19.49 -11.10 -4.61
C GLY A 25 20.41 -12.22 -5.08
N ILE A 26 20.05 -12.89 -6.19
CA ILE A 26 20.86 -13.97 -6.79
C ILE A 26 22.24 -13.43 -7.21
N ARG A 27 22.31 -12.25 -7.83
CA ARG A 27 23.59 -11.66 -8.25
C ARG A 27 24.47 -11.27 -7.06
N LYS A 28 23.88 -10.77 -5.97
CA LYS A 28 24.62 -10.33 -4.78
C LYS A 28 25.20 -11.50 -3.99
N TYR A 29 24.42 -12.57 -3.81
CA TYR A 29 24.78 -13.67 -2.92
C TYR A 29 25.26 -14.94 -3.64
N ARG A 30 25.11 -15.00 -4.97
CA ARG A 30 25.45 -16.15 -5.85
C ARG A 30 24.76 -17.46 -5.45
N HIS A 31 23.75 -17.39 -4.60
CA HIS A 31 22.87 -18.49 -4.22
C HIS A 31 21.42 -18.01 -4.24
N TRP A 32 20.50 -18.96 -4.23
CA TRP A 32 19.07 -18.67 -4.12
C TRP A 32 18.77 -18.07 -2.73
N PRO A 33 17.87 -17.08 -2.61
CA PRO A 33 17.58 -16.40 -1.36
C PRO A 33 17.18 -17.38 -0.24
N TRP A 34 16.25 -18.29 -0.56
CA TRP A 34 15.75 -19.34 0.35
C TRP A 34 16.73 -20.48 0.66
N LYS A 35 17.97 -20.42 0.17
CA LYS A 35 19.05 -21.34 0.60
C LYS A 35 19.94 -20.75 1.71
N SER A 36 19.71 -19.50 2.09
CA SER A 36 20.45 -18.83 3.16
C SER A 36 19.77 -19.06 4.51
N SER A 37 20.52 -19.50 5.51
CA SER A 37 20.01 -19.70 6.89
C SER A 37 19.52 -18.41 7.57
N LYS A 38 19.79 -17.23 6.99
CA LYS A 38 19.35 -15.93 7.51
C LYS A 38 18.10 -15.38 6.80
N GLU A 39 17.59 -16.08 5.80
CA GLU A 39 16.44 -15.63 5.01
C GLU A 39 15.24 -16.58 5.18
N PRO A 40 14.01 -16.08 4.92
CA PRO A 40 12.83 -16.91 5.01
C PRO A 40 12.90 -18.12 4.07
N ASP A 41 12.36 -19.25 4.54
CA ASP A 41 12.17 -20.42 3.69
C ASP A 41 11.31 -20.10 2.46
N PHE A 42 11.39 -20.97 1.46
CA PHE A 42 10.69 -20.80 0.18
C PHE A 42 9.18 -20.55 0.34
N GLY A 43 8.53 -21.18 1.33
CA GLY A 43 7.10 -21.02 1.59
C GLY A 43 6.69 -19.56 1.89
N PRO A 44 7.18 -18.96 3.00
CA PRO A 44 6.96 -17.55 3.31
C PRO A 44 7.35 -16.59 2.17
N TRP A 45 8.43 -16.89 1.44
CA TRP A 45 8.83 -16.10 0.28
C TRP A 45 7.77 -16.12 -0.83
N CYS A 46 7.25 -17.30 -1.18
CA CYS A 46 6.17 -17.43 -2.16
C CYS A 46 4.91 -16.69 -1.70
N VAL A 47 4.52 -16.81 -0.44
CA VAL A 47 3.34 -16.11 0.10
C VAL A 47 3.50 -14.59 -0.03
N SER A 48 4.66 -14.05 0.31
CA SER A 48 4.98 -12.63 0.11
C SER A 48 4.84 -12.21 -1.35
N ALA A 49 5.40 -13.00 -2.28
CA ALA A 49 5.30 -12.73 -3.71
C ALA A 49 3.83 -12.76 -4.20
N PHE A 50 3.04 -13.74 -3.76
CA PHE A 50 1.61 -13.84 -4.09
C PHE A 50 0.79 -12.65 -3.61
N ILE A 51 1.04 -12.18 -2.39
CA ILE A 51 0.37 -10.99 -1.85
C ILE A 51 0.68 -9.79 -2.72
N ARG A 52 1.96 -9.54 -3.03
CA ARG A 52 2.37 -8.40 -3.89
C ARG A 52 1.79 -8.45 -5.29
N LEU A 53 1.79 -9.64 -5.90
CA LEU A 53 1.17 -9.86 -7.21
C LEU A 53 -0.33 -9.53 -7.18
N SER A 54 -1.04 -10.03 -6.16
CA SER A 54 -2.47 -9.79 -5.99
C SER A 54 -2.79 -8.31 -5.84
N ILE A 55 -1.95 -7.55 -5.12
CA ILE A 55 -2.10 -6.10 -4.98
C ILE A 55 -1.91 -5.41 -6.35
N GLY A 56 -0.87 -5.75 -7.12
CA GLY A 56 -0.64 -5.14 -8.44
C GLY A 56 -1.77 -5.41 -9.44
N GLY A 57 -2.27 -6.64 -9.47
CA GLY A 57 -3.44 -7.01 -10.27
C GLY A 57 -4.72 -6.30 -9.79
N GLY A 58 -4.94 -6.24 -8.48
CA GLY A 58 -6.08 -5.57 -7.86
C GLY A 58 -6.11 -4.06 -8.15
N LEU A 59 -4.98 -3.36 -7.95
CA LEU A 59 -4.85 -1.92 -8.23
C LEU A 59 -5.08 -1.61 -9.72
N ALA A 60 -4.49 -2.40 -10.62
CA ALA A 60 -4.69 -2.19 -12.06
C ALA A 60 -6.15 -2.43 -12.48
N THR A 61 -6.80 -3.44 -11.89
CA THR A 61 -8.23 -3.70 -12.12
C THR A 61 -9.08 -2.54 -11.60
N ALA A 62 -8.82 -2.07 -10.39
CA ALA A 62 -9.56 -0.96 -9.79
C ALA A 62 -9.43 0.33 -10.61
N ALA A 63 -8.21 0.66 -11.05
CA ALA A 63 -7.97 1.84 -11.86
C ALA A 63 -8.55 1.73 -13.28
N GLY A 64 -8.55 0.53 -13.86
CA GLY A 64 -9.21 0.26 -15.14
C GLY A 64 -10.74 0.32 -15.04
N LEU A 65 -11.32 -0.14 -13.94
CA LEU A 65 -12.76 -0.03 -13.66
C LEU A 65 -13.18 1.41 -13.33
N ALA A 66 -12.27 2.23 -12.81
CA ALA A 66 -12.47 3.65 -12.55
C ALA A 66 -12.17 4.55 -13.77
N ASP A 67 -11.95 3.97 -14.96
CA ASP A 67 -11.56 4.66 -16.20
C ASP A 67 -10.32 5.57 -16.07
N GLN A 68 -9.49 5.39 -15.03
CA GLN A 68 -8.25 6.15 -14.84
C GLN A 68 -7.13 5.68 -15.78
N VAL A 69 -7.21 4.43 -16.25
CA VAL A 69 -6.30 3.86 -17.23
C VAL A 69 -7.08 3.09 -18.29
N SER A 70 -6.86 3.46 -19.54
CA SER A 70 -7.61 2.93 -20.69
C SER A 70 -6.84 1.88 -21.48
N GLY A 71 -5.55 1.67 -21.19
CA GLY A 71 -4.66 0.82 -21.99
C GLY A 71 -3.78 -0.16 -21.21
N PRO A 72 -3.21 -1.17 -21.89
CA PRO A 72 -2.32 -2.17 -21.29
C PRO A 72 -1.12 -1.57 -20.56
N PHE A 73 -0.54 -0.53 -21.16
CA PHE A 73 0.62 0.17 -20.59
C PHE A 73 0.30 0.84 -19.26
N GLY A 74 -0.90 1.42 -19.13
CA GLY A 74 -1.34 2.03 -17.87
C GLY A 74 -1.50 0.99 -16.77
N ALA A 75 -2.14 -0.15 -17.06
CA ALA A 75 -2.27 -1.23 -16.09
C ALA A 75 -0.93 -1.86 -15.70
N LEU A 76 -0.01 -2.00 -16.65
CA LEU A 76 1.36 -2.43 -16.37
C LEU A 76 2.08 -1.44 -15.46
N ALA A 77 1.99 -0.15 -15.74
CA ALA A 77 2.61 0.90 -14.93
C ALA A 77 2.06 0.91 -13.49
N ILE A 78 0.75 0.69 -13.31
CA ILE A 78 0.14 0.54 -11.99
C ILE A 78 0.67 -0.71 -11.27
N GLY A 79 0.79 -1.84 -11.98
CA GLY A 79 1.39 -3.05 -11.44
C GLY A 79 2.82 -2.82 -10.93
N VAL A 80 3.64 -2.11 -11.71
CA VAL A 80 5.03 -1.74 -11.34
C VAL A 80 5.05 -0.78 -10.14
N ALA A 81 4.16 0.22 -10.13
CA ALA A 81 4.10 1.24 -9.09
C ALA A 81 3.38 0.78 -7.81
N SER A 82 2.77 -0.40 -7.81
CA SER A 82 1.98 -0.95 -6.69
C SER A 82 2.65 -0.79 -5.31
N PRO A 83 3.93 -1.15 -5.10
CA PRO A 83 4.56 -1.01 -3.79
C PRO A 83 4.57 0.44 -3.30
N TYR A 84 4.88 1.37 -4.20
CA TYR A 84 4.93 2.80 -3.89
C TYR A 84 3.53 3.37 -3.63
N ILE A 85 2.52 2.92 -4.39
CA ILE A 85 1.12 3.30 -4.16
C ILE A 85 0.68 2.89 -2.75
N ILE A 86 0.95 1.65 -2.35
CA ILE A 86 0.59 1.18 -1.00
C ILE A 86 1.35 1.94 0.08
N GLU A 87 2.65 2.17 -0.10
CA GLU A 87 3.44 2.94 0.84
C GLU A 87 2.90 4.37 1.00
N GLN A 88 2.52 5.00 -0.11
CA GLN A 88 1.95 6.34 -0.09
C GLN A 88 0.59 6.37 0.61
N LEU A 89 -0.28 5.38 0.37
CA LEU A 89 -1.56 5.27 1.06
C LEU A 89 -1.39 5.10 2.57
N GLN A 90 -0.41 4.30 3.00
CA GLN A 90 -0.08 4.14 4.42
C GLN A 90 0.43 5.44 5.04
N ARG A 91 1.34 6.15 4.35
CA ARG A 91 1.84 7.45 4.79
C ARG A 91 0.72 8.48 4.93
N SER A 92 -0.17 8.55 3.94
CA SER A 92 -1.32 9.45 3.96
C SER A 92 -2.30 9.12 5.08
N ALA A 93 -2.59 7.84 5.34
CA ALA A 93 -3.44 7.41 6.44
C ALA A 93 -2.86 7.82 7.81
N GLN A 94 -1.55 7.64 8.00
CA GLN A 94 -0.88 8.05 9.24
C GLN A 94 -0.96 9.57 9.47
N GLN A 95 -0.77 10.35 8.40
CA GLN A 95 -0.88 11.81 8.47
C GLN A 95 -2.29 12.28 8.84
N SER A 96 -3.34 11.62 8.31
CA SER A 96 -4.71 11.94 8.69
C SER A 96 -5.01 11.65 10.16
N HIS A 97 -4.49 10.55 10.71
CA HIS A 97 -4.65 10.23 12.13
C HIS A 97 -3.93 11.23 13.04
N ALA A 98 -2.70 11.62 12.69
CA ALA A 98 -1.96 12.62 13.45
C ALA A 98 -2.66 14.00 13.44
N ALA A 99 -3.23 14.40 12.30
CA ALA A 99 -4.00 15.65 12.22
C ALA A 99 -5.28 15.60 13.07
N GLN A 100 -5.96 14.45 13.11
CA GLN A 100 -7.15 14.23 13.95
C GLN A 100 -6.82 14.30 15.44
N GLU A 101 -5.71 13.69 15.86
CA GLU A 101 -5.27 13.71 17.27
C GLU A 101 -4.96 15.14 17.75
N ILE A 102 -4.30 15.94 16.90
CA ILE A 102 -4.01 17.35 17.22
C ILE A 102 -5.31 18.16 17.31
N ALA A 103 -6.23 17.98 16.36
CA ALA A 103 -7.52 18.68 16.36
C ALA A 103 -8.36 18.31 17.60
N GLN A 104 -8.36 17.04 17.97
CA GLN A 104 -9.05 16.55 19.16
C GLN A 104 -8.44 17.10 20.45
N LYS A 105 -7.11 17.10 20.56
CA LYS A 105 -6.42 17.69 21.73
C LYS A 105 -6.68 19.19 21.87
N TYR A 106 -6.79 19.90 20.75
CA TYR A 106 -7.16 21.31 20.75
C TYR A 106 -8.60 21.50 21.25
N ASP A 107 -9.56 20.72 20.74
CA ASP A 107 -10.96 20.77 21.18
C ASP A 107 -11.12 20.48 22.69
N ASP A 108 -10.47 19.42 23.18
CA ASP A 108 -10.44 19.08 24.61
C ASP A 108 -9.86 20.24 25.45
N SER A 109 -8.78 20.88 24.97
CA SER A 109 -8.20 22.02 25.68
C SER A 109 -9.11 23.25 25.71
N ILE A 110 -9.87 23.51 24.65
CA ILE A 110 -10.87 24.59 24.62
C ILE A 110 -12.01 24.29 25.60
N ARG A 111 -12.45 23.02 25.67
CA ARG A 111 -13.46 22.57 26.63
C ARG A 111 -13.00 22.72 28.08
N ASP A 112 -11.75 22.35 28.37
CA ASP A 112 -11.15 22.49 29.70
C ASP A 112 -10.93 23.96 30.11
N LEU A 113 -10.74 24.86 29.14
CA LEU A 113 -10.64 26.31 29.34
C LEU A 113 -12.00 27.01 29.51
N SER A 114 -13.12 26.30 29.25
CA SER A 114 -14.49 26.77 29.53
C SER A 114 -15.18 25.93 30.62
N PRO A 115 -14.64 25.84 31.85
CA PRO A 115 -15.17 24.93 32.87
C PRO A 115 -16.40 25.47 33.64
N GLY A 116 -17.09 26.53 33.18
CA GLY A 116 -17.96 27.29 34.11
C GLY A 116 -19.21 28.00 33.58
N GLU A 117 -19.62 27.87 32.31
CA GLU A 117 -20.86 28.55 31.86
C GLU A 117 -22.14 27.72 32.08
N GLU A 118 -22.04 26.42 32.40
CA GLU A 118 -23.22 25.57 32.66
C GLU A 118 -23.67 25.58 34.13
N GLU A 119 -22.77 25.83 35.09
CA GLU A 119 -23.13 25.84 36.52
C GLU A 119 -23.88 27.13 36.93
N ASP A 120 -23.70 28.22 36.17
CA ASP A 120 -24.36 29.52 36.39
C ASP A 120 -25.77 29.61 35.75
N ARG A 121 -26.17 28.62 34.93
CA ARG A 121 -27.53 28.54 34.35
C ARG A 121 -28.47 27.58 35.09
N ALA A 122 -27.96 26.87 36.10
CA ALA A 122 -28.73 25.91 36.91
C ALA A 122 -29.14 26.46 38.29
N GLN A 123 -28.81 27.73 38.59
CA GLN A 123 -29.31 28.49 39.76
C GLN A 123 -30.31 29.55 39.32
#